data_AF-A0A1J3CQ96-F1
#
_entry.id   AF-A0A1J3CQ96-F1
#
_cell.length_a   1.000
_cell.length_b   1.000
_cell.length_c   1.000
_cell.angle_alpha   90.00
_cell.angle_beta   90.00
_cell.angle_gamma   90.00
#
_symmetry.space_group_name_H-M   'P 1'
#
loop_
_entity.id
_entity.type
_entity.pdbx_description
1 polymer ?
#
loop_
_entity_poly.entity_id
_entity_poly.type
_entity_poly.pdbx_seq_one_letter_code
_entity_poly.pdbx_strand_id
1 'polypeptide(L)'
;MDVREKVKIVITVASIVAVTVLFVAEYRRRRHRRRQTSPISSCYLHSVLKPQFGFKRVLADNSYTGFKHLKFDDVSSSIEKPSNCHPYESEINVLLENPQLEFGFLRGVYSLEMSDSYVWVETESQLKELAETLSKEEVFAVDTEQHSLRSFLGFTALIQISTQEEDFLVDTIALHDAMSILRPVFSDPNICKVFHGADNDVIWLQRDFHIYVVNMFDTAKACEVLS
;
A
#
# COMPACT_ATOMS: atom_id res chain seq x y z
N MET A 1 43.76 -38.13 -35.06
CA MET A 1 42.68 -37.22 -35.48
C MET A 1 42.73 -37.07 -36.98
N ASP A 2 41.67 -37.51 -37.64
CA ASP A 2 41.50 -37.44 -39.09
C ASP A 2 41.42 -35.96 -39.54
N VAL A 3 41.93 -35.63 -40.72
CA VAL A 3 41.94 -34.25 -41.27
C VAL A 3 40.52 -33.69 -41.33
N ARG A 4 39.55 -34.55 -41.63
CA ARG A 4 38.11 -34.24 -41.64
C ARG A 4 37.59 -33.79 -40.27
N GLU A 5 38.14 -34.34 -39.19
CA GLU A 5 37.74 -34.05 -37.82
C GLU A 5 38.28 -32.69 -37.37
N LYS A 6 39.53 -32.38 -37.72
CA LYS A 6 40.13 -31.05 -37.50
C LYS A 6 39.38 -29.96 -38.26
N VAL A 7 38.99 -30.21 -39.50
CA VAL A 7 38.20 -29.26 -40.32
C VAL A 7 36.82 -29.01 -39.69
N LYS A 8 36.13 -30.05 -39.20
CA LYS A 8 34.85 -29.90 -38.49
C LYS A 8 35.00 -29.03 -37.23
N ILE A 9 36.01 -29.28 -36.40
CA ILE A 9 36.27 -28.49 -35.19
C ILE A 9 36.52 -27.01 -35.54
N VAL A 10 37.32 -26.72 -36.55
CA VAL A 10 37.60 -25.35 -36.99
C VAL A 10 36.33 -24.65 -37.46
N ILE A 11 35.48 -25.33 -38.23
CA ILE A 11 34.19 -24.77 -38.71
C ILE A 11 33.22 -24.53 -37.53
N THR A 12 33.16 -25.44 -36.56
CA THR A 12 32.30 -25.29 -35.38
C THR A 12 32.76 -24.12 -34.51
N VAL A 13 34.07 -24.00 -34.26
CA VAL A 13 34.63 -22.89 -33.48
C VAL A 13 34.40 -21.56 -34.21
N ALA A 14 34.64 -21.50 -35.52
CA ALA A 14 34.39 -20.29 -36.32
C ALA A 14 32.91 -19.87 -36.28
N SER A 15 31.99 -20.84 -36.38
CA SER A 15 30.55 -20.60 -36.28
C SER A 15 30.14 -20.06 -34.91
N ILE A 16 30.66 -20.64 -33.83
CA ILE A 16 30.36 -20.18 -32.46
C ILE A 16 30.87 -18.75 -32.25
N VAL A 17 32.09 -18.45 -32.70
CA VAL A 17 32.65 -17.09 -32.60
C VAL A 17 31.80 -16.09 -33.39
N ALA A 18 31.40 -16.44 -34.61
CA ALA A 18 30.55 -15.57 -35.44
C ALA A 18 29.19 -15.30 -34.79
N VAL A 19 28.54 -16.33 -34.24
CA VAL A 19 27.26 -16.20 -33.52
C VAL A 19 27.43 -15.32 -32.28
N THR A 20 28.51 -15.51 -31.52
CA THR A 20 28.77 -14.72 -30.31
C THR A 20 28.99 -13.24 -30.64
N VAL A 21 29.74 -12.93 -31.71
CA VAL A 21 29.96 -11.56 -32.18
C VAL A 21 28.65 -10.92 -32.64
N LEU A 22 27.80 -11.64 -33.37
CA LEU A 22 26.49 -11.16 -33.80
C LEU A 22 25.58 -10.87 -32.61
N PHE A 23 25.54 -11.78 -31.63
CA PHE A 23 24.73 -11.63 -30.42
C PHE A 23 25.19 -10.42 -29.58
N VAL A 24 26.50 -10.23 -29.42
CA VAL A 24 27.07 -9.06 -28.74
C VAL A 24 26.77 -7.77 -29.51
N ALA A 25 26.86 -7.78 -30.84
CA ALA A 25 26.56 -6.61 -31.67
C ALA A 25 25.06 -6.24 -31.64
N GLU A 26 24.15 -7.22 -31.63
CA GLU A 26 22.72 -6.99 -31.43
C GLU A 26 22.42 -6.51 -30.02
N TYR A 27 23.01 -7.11 -28.99
CA TYR A 27 22.83 -6.69 -27.60
C TYR A 27 23.28 -5.24 -27.40
N ARG A 28 24.45 -4.86 -27.95
CA ARG A 28 24.94 -3.47 -27.93
C ARG A 28 24.01 -2.53 -28.69
N ARG A 29 23.51 -2.91 -29.87
CA ARG A 29 22.52 -2.11 -30.62
C ARG A 29 21.21 -1.93 -29.86
N ARG A 30 20.68 -2.99 -29.22
CA ARG A 30 19.48 -2.91 -28.38
C ARG A 30 19.70 -2.02 -27.14
N ARG A 31 20.85 -2.13 -26.48
CA ARG A 31 21.21 -1.26 -25.34
C ARG A 31 21.36 0.21 -25.76
N HIS A 32 21.93 0.46 -26.94
CA HIS A 32 22.09 1.83 -27.46
C HIS A 32 20.76 2.44 -27.90
N ARG A 33 19.85 1.65 -28.50
CA ARG A 33 18.47 2.06 -28.78
C ARG A 33 17.69 2.36 -27.49
N ARG A 34 17.77 1.48 -26.48
CA ARG A 34 17.16 1.74 -25.15
C ARG A 34 17.67 3.04 -24.54
N ARG A 35 18.96 3.35 -24.65
CA ARG A 35 19.53 4.63 -24.17
C ARG A 35 19.09 5.86 -24.96
N GLN A 36 18.68 5.72 -26.22
CA GLN A 36 18.16 6.83 -27.04
C GLN A 36 16.65 7.01 -26.92
N THR A 37 15.90 5.95 -26.59
CA THR A 37 14.43 6.00 -26.41
C THR A 37 13.99 6.27 -24.98
N SER A 38 14.90 6.18 -23.99
CA SER A 38 14.64 6.67 -22.64
C SER A 38 14.97 8.15 -22.60
N PRO A 39 14.01 9.06 -22.34
CA PRO A 39 14.35 10.45 -22.14
C PRO A 39 15.30 10.54 -20.94
N ILE A 40 16.43 11.23 -21.10
CA ILE A 40 17.27 11.72 -20.00
C ILE A 40 16.51 12.91 -19.37
N SER A 41 15.28 12.66 -18.94
CA SER A 41 14.50 13.59 -18.15
C SER A 41 14.29 12.88 -16.84
N SER A 42 15.08 13.27 -15.84
CA SER A 42 14.76 12.96 -14.45
C SER A 42 13.31 13.40 -14.23
N CYS A 43 12.41 12.46 -13.95
CA CYS A 43 10.98 12.74 -13.77
C CYS A 43 10.72 13.85 -12.72
N TYR A 44 11.70 14.10 -11.85
CA TYR A 44 11.72 15.16 -10.85
C TYR A 44 11.95 16.59 -11.39
N LEU A 45 12.42 16.75 -12.64
CA LEU A 45 12.66 18.06 -13.28
C LEU A 45 11.44 18.61 -14.02
N HIS A 46 10.40 17.80 -14.25
CA HIS A 46 9.12 18.34 -14.71
C HIS A 46 8.42 19.01 -13.54
N SER A 47 7.96 20.24 -13.75
CA SER A 47 7.21 21.05 -12.78
C SER A 47 5.80 20.49 -12.58
N VAL A 48 5.69 19.22 -12.16
CA VAL A 48 4.43 18.64 -11.73
C VAL A 48 4.02 19.38 -10.45
N LEU A 49 2.84 19.99 -10.51
CA LEU A 49 2.23 20.65 -9.37
C LEU A 49 2.20 19.69 -8.18
N LYS A 50 2.54 20.22 -7.01
CA LYS A 50 2.53 19.44 -5.78
C LYS A 50 1.07 19.11 -5.43
N PRO A 51 0.70 17.84 -5.23
CA PRO A 51 -0.68 17.46 -4.90
C PRO A 51 -1.19 18.16 -3.64
N GLN A 52 -0.30 18.47 -2.69
CA GLN A 52 -0.64 19.16 -1.45
C GLN A 52 -1.30 20.53 -1.64
N PHE A 53 -1.15 21.18 -2.81
CA PHE A 53 -1.87 22.42 -3.10
C PHE A 53 -3.37 22.22 -3.33
N GLY A 54 -3.82 20.99 -3.58
CA GLY A 54 -5.23 20.64 -3.77
C GLY A 54 -5.96 20.28 -2.48
N PHE A 55 -5.25 19.97 -1.39
CA PHE A 55 -5.84 19.54 -0.12
C PHE A 55 -6.47 20.72 0.62
N LYS A 56 -7.68 20.52 1.17
CA LYS A 56 -8.48 21.61 1.75
C LYS A 56 -8.82 21.41 3.23
N ARG A 57 -9.05 20.17 3.67
CA ARG A 57 -9.58 19.85 5.00
C ARG A 57 -8.50 19.30 5.92
N VAL A 58 -7.72 18.35 5.42
CA VAL A 58 -6.58 17.82 6.17
C VAL A 58 -5.31 18.42 5.58
N LEU A 59 -4.58 19.17 6.40
CA LEU A 59 -3.38 19.88 5.98
C LEU A 59 -2.20 19.41 6.82
N ALA A 60 -1.05 19.24 6.17
CA ALA A 60 0.18 18.92 6.87
C ALA A 60 0.66 20.12 7.69
N ASP A 61 0.48 20.06 9.00
CA ASP A 61 1.13 20.99 9.94
C ASP A 61 2.57 20.50 10.20
N ASN A 62 3.55 21.22 9.66
CA ASN A 62 4.97 20.92 9.83
C ASN A 62 5.59 21.63 11.04
N SER A 63 4.78 22.19 11.94
CA SER A 63 5.25 22.74 13.21
C SER A 63 5.74 21.63 14.16
N TYR A 64 6.52 22.00 15.17
CA TYR A 64 6.96 21.08 16.23
C TYR A 64 5.88 20.79 17.28
N THR A 65 4.61 21.14 17.00
CA THR A 65 3.52 20.87 17.94
C THR A 65 3.18 19.37 17.91
N GLY A 66 2.75 18.84 19.05
CA GLY A 66 2.31 17.44 19.12
C GLY A 66 1.09 17.20 18.23
N PHE A 67 1.04 16.02 17.61
CA PHE A 67 -0.12 15.61 16.81
C PHE A 67 -1.39 15.64 17.65
N LYS A 68 -2.45 16.21 17.07
CA LYS A 68 -3.76 16.32 17.70
C LYS A 68 -4.69 15.29 17.08
N HIS A 69 -5.06 14.31 17.88
CA HIS A 69 -6.07 13.34 17.50
C HIS A 69 -7.44 14.00 17.27
N LEU A 70 -8.26 13.34 16.45
CA LEU A 70 -9.64 13.75 16.23
C LEU A 70 -10.41 13.65 17.56
N LYS A 71 -11.07 14.74 17.95
CA LYS A 71 -11.95 14.75 19.12
C LYS A 71 -13.33 14.26 18.70
N PHE A 72 -13.82 13.21 19.35
CA PHE A 72 -15.24 12.89 19.31
C PHE A 72 -15.94 13.78 20.34
N ASP A 73 -16.99 14.49 19.93
CA ASP A 73 -17.84 15.25 20.85
C ASP A 73 -18.68 14.25 21.66
N ASP A 74 -18.05 13.59 22.63
CA ASP A 74 -18.73 12.64 23.48
C ASP A 74 -19.52 13.40 24.53
N VAL A 75 -20.85 13.40 24.39
CA VAL A 75 -21.80 14.14 25.24
C VAL A 75 -21.86 13.59 26.68
N SER A 76 -21.07 12.58 27.04
CA SER A 76 -21.33 11.80 28.26
C SER A 76 -20.16 11.56 29.24
N SER A 77 -18.94 12.08 29.05
CA SER A 77 -17.88 11.89 30.07
C SER A 77 -17.19 13.18 30.48
N SER A 78 -17.47 13.61 31.72
CA SER A 78 -16.89 14.76 32.42
C SER A 78 -15.47 14.53 32.93
N ILE A 79 -14.66 13.75 32.20
CA ILE A 79 -13.25 13.52 32.50
C ILE A 79 -12.46 13.99 31.29
N GLU A 80 -11.78 15.12 31.41
CA GLU A 80 -10.85 15.63 30.41
C GLU A 80 -9.71 14.61 30.23
N LYS A 81 -9.85 13.69 29.25
CA LYS A 81 -8.72 12.88 28.79
C LYS A 81 -7.59 13.82 28.33
N PRO A 82 -6.32 13.54 28.64
CA PRO A 82 -5.19 14.32 28.14
C PRO A 82 -5.32 14.47 26.61
N SER A 83 -5.04 15.66 26.07
CA SER A 83 -5.38 15.99 24.67
C SER A 83 -4.69 15.14 23.59
N ASN A 84 -3.78 14.25 23.98
CA ASN A 84 -2.94 13.45 23.08
C ASN A 84 -3.08 11.94 23.29
N CYS A 85 -4.12 11.46 23.97
CA CYS A 85 -4.39 10.03 24.04
C CYS A 85 -4.96 9.52 22.71
N HIS A 86 -4.65 8.27 22.36
CA HIS A 86 -5.18 7.62 21.17
C HIS A 86 -6.71 7.43 21.32
N PRO A 87 -7.56 7.89 20.37
CA PRO A 87 -9.01 7.90 20.57
C PRO A 87 -9.64 6.54 20.84
N TYR A 88 -9.08 5.49 20.24
CA TYR A 88 -9.56 4.11 20.37
C TYR A 88 -8.68 3.26 21.32
N GLU A 89 -7.91 3.88 22.21
CA GLU A 89 -7.04 3.15 23.16
C GLU A 89 -7.82 2.16 24.01
N SER A 90 -8.99 2.56 24.52
CA SER A 90 -9.86 1.71 25.33
C SER A 90 -10.34 0.47 24.57
N GLU A 91 -10.82 0.68 23.35
CA GLU A 91 -11.37 -0.35 22.47
C GLU A 91 -10.30 -1.36 22.07
N ILE A 92 -9.08 -0.88 21.79
CA ILE A 92 -7.93 -1.74 21.50
C ILE A 92 -7.54 -2.55 22.74
N ASN A 93 -7.45 -1.92 23.91
CA ASN A 93 -7.06 -2.60 25.15
C ASN A 93 -8.05 -3.72 25.52
N VAL A 94 -9.36 -3.49 25.34
CA VAL A 94 -10.38 -4.53 25.56
C VAL A 94 -10.15 -5.75 24.66
N LEU A 95 -9.79 -5.54 23.39
CA LEU A 95 -9.48 -6.65 22.46
C LEU A 95 -8.16 -7.34 22.80
N LEU A 96 -7.17 -6.63 23.33
CA LEU A 96 -5.91 -7.24 23.79
C LEU A 96 -6.12 -8.12 25.03
N GLU A 97 -7.00 -7.72 25.94
CA GLU A 97 -7.34 -8.49 27.13
C GLU A 97 -8.21 -9.71 26.83
N ASN A 98 -9.16 -9.57 25.89
CA ASN A 98 -10.06 -10.62 25.47
C ASN A 98 -10.16 -10.70 23.94
N PRO A 99 -9.19 -11.34 23.27
CA PRO A 99 -9.15 -11.39 21.82
C PRO A 99 -10.31 -12.24 21.30
N GLN A 100 -11.13 -11.64 20.45
CA GLN A 100 -12.20 -12.32 19.74
C GLN A 100 -11.59 -13.14 18.59
N LEU A 101 -11.02 -14.31 18.92
CA LEU A 101 -10.30 -15.18 17.99
C LEU A 101 -11.22 -16.06 17.12
N GLU A 102 -12.53 -15.83 17.15
CA GLU A 102 -13.50 -16.55 16.31
C GLU A 102 -13.48 -16.03 14.87
N PHE A 103 -12.32 -16.07 14.22
CA PHE A 103 -12.33 -16.15 12.77
C PHE A 103 -12.74 -17.57 12.45
N GLY A 104 -13.95 -17.71 11.91
CA GLY A 104 -14.29 -18.90 11.15
C GLY A 104 -13.35 -18.92 9.96
N PHE A 105 -12.11 -19.42 10.14
CA PHE A 105 -11.17 -19.65 9.06
C PHE A 105 -11.93 -20.46 8.04
N LEU A 106 -12.33 -19.76 7.00
CA LEU A 106 -13.30 -20.25 6.07
C LEU A 106 -12.68 -21.52 5.49
N ARG A 107 -13.31 -22.66 5.75
CA ARG A 107 -12.88 -23.99 5.26
C ARG A 107 -13.16 -24.13 3.76
N GLY A 108 -12.98 -23.05 3.00
CA GLY A 108 -13.15 -23.00 1.56
C GLY A 108 -11.85 -23.35 0.84
N VAL A 109 -11.98 -23.92 -0.34
CA VAL A 109 -10.87 -23.98 -1.31
C VAL A 109 -10.83 -22.62 -1.99
N TYR A 110 -9.81 -21.82 -1.68
CA TYR A 110 -9.58 -20.54 -2.34
C TYR A 110 -8.75 -20.75 -3.60
N SER A 111 -9.14 -20.07 -4.67
CA SER A 111 -8.24 -19.90 -5.79
C SER A 111 -7.11 -18.97 -5.35
N LEU A 112 -5.87 -19.44 -5.45
CA LEU A 112 -4.67 -18.60 -5.31
C LEU A 112 -4.30 -17.94 -6.64
N GLU A 113 -5.16 -18.05 -7.66
CA GLU A 113 -4.93 -17.41 -8.94
C GLU A 113 -5.11 -15.89 -8.79
N MET A 114 -4.03 -15.16 -9.06
CA MET A 114 -4.08 -13.71 -9.11
C MET A 114 -4.97 -13.27 -10.28
N SER A 115 -5.95 -12.44 -9.99
CA SER A 115 -6.75 -11.74 -11.00
C SER A 115 -6.00 -10.49 -11.46
N ASP A 116 -6.14 -10.13 -12.74
CA ASP A 116 -5.66 -8.85 -13.27
C ASP A 116 -6.72 -7.73 -13.10
N SER A 117 -7.87 -8.04 -12.49
CA SER A 117 -8.98 -7.10 -12.27
C SER A 117 -8.87 -6.40 -10.91
N TYR A 118 -9.07 -5.09 -10.90
CA TYR A 118 -9.15 -4.27 -9.69
C TYR A 118 -10.16 -3.14 -9.90
N VAL A 119 -10.64 -2.57 -8.81
CA VAL A 119 -11.50 -1.39 -8.80
C VAL A 119 -10.68 -0.16 -8.43
N TRP A 120 -10.61 0.81 -9.33
CA TRP A 120 -9.98 2.10 -9.07
C TRP A 120 -10.98 3.06 -8.41
N VAL A 121 -10.67 3.52 -7.21
CA VAL A 121 -11.53 4.38 -6.38
C VAL A 121 -10.93 5.78 -6.33
N GLU A 122 -11.53 6.72 -7.06
CA GLU A 122 -11.04 8.11 -7.17
C GLU A 122 -12.12 9.17 -6.93
N THR A 123 -13.37 8.76 -6.71
CA THR A 123 -14.49 9.66 -6.42
C THR A 123 -15.13 9.36 -5.06
N GLU A 124 -15.72 10.40 -4.44
CA GLU A 124 -16.38 10.24 -3.15
C GLU A 124 -17.53 9.22 -3.18
N SER A 125 -18.23 9.06 -4.32
CA SER A 125 -19.28 8.03 -4.48
C SER A 125 -18.68 6.63 -4.42
N GLN A 126 -17.62 6.38 -5.19
CA GLN A 126 -16.93 5.08 -5.16
C GLN A 126 -16.34 4.79 -3.78
N LEU A 127 -15.85 5.81 -3.07
CA LEU A 127 -15.34 5.64 -1.71
C LEU A 127 -16.45 5.24 -0.71
N LYS A 128 -17.68 5.76 -0.89
CA LYS A 128 -18.85 5.33 -0.11
C LYS A 128 -19.26 3.91 -0.44
N GLU A 129 -19.29 3.56 -1.72
CA GLU A 129 -19.57 2.19 -2.18
C GLU A 129 -18.55 1.21 -1.60
N LEU A 130 -17.26 1.55 -1.63
CA LEU A 130 -16.21 0.78 -0.97
C LEU A 130 -16.46 0.63 0.53
N ALA A 131 -16.77 1.72 1.24
CA ALA A 131 -17.07 1.64 2.67
C ALA A 131 -18.27 0.73 2.98
N GLU A 132 -19.32 0.76 2.14
CA GLU A 132 -20.47 -0.13 2.26
C GLU A 132 -20.12 -1.59 1.98
N THR A 133 -19.25 -1.86 1.01
CA THR A 133 -18.71 -3.21 0.76
C THR A 133 -17.94 -3.70 1.99
N LEU A 134 -16.96 -2.94 2.46
CA LEU A 134 -16.11 -3.30 3.61
C LEU A 134 -16.92 -3.49 4.90
N SER A 135 -18.03 -2.76 5.07
CA SER A 135 -18.90 -2.91 6.25
C SER A 135 -19.59 -4.28 6.37
N LYS A 136 -19.59 -5.08 5.29
CA LYS A 136 -20.20 -6.42 5.23
C LYS A 136 -19.16 -7.54 5.33
N GLU A 137 -17.87 -7.19 5.29
CA GLU A 137 -16.78 -8.14 5.38
C GLU A 137 -16.50 -8.50 6.85
N GLU A 138 -16.08 -9.74 7.11
CA GLU A 138 -15.52 -10.13 8.41
C GLU A 138 -14.03 -9.78 8.49
N VAL A 139 -13.35 -9.72 7.33
CA VAL A 139 -11.92 -9.45 7.22
C VAL A 139 -11.60 -8.79 5.89
N PHE A 140 -10.67 -7.83 5.89
CA PHE A 140 -10.07 -7.30 4.67
C PHE A 140 -8.59 -6.99 4.89
N ALA A 141 -7.80 -7.09 3.82
CA ALA A 141 -6.38 -6.75 3.84
C ALA A 141 -6.16 -5.30 3.43
N VAL A 142 -5.14 -4.67 3.97
CA VAL A 142 -4.79 -3.26 3.70
C VAL A 142 -3.28 -3.12 3.55
N ASP A 143 -2.87 -2.29 2.60
CA ASP A 143 -1.49 -1.82 2.45
C ASP A 143 -1.51 -0.34 2.04
N THR A 144 -0.42 0.39 2.28
CA THR A 144 -0.34 1.81 1.95
C THR A 144 0.95 2.20 1.24
N GLU A 145 0.84 3.11 0.26
CA GLU A 145 1.99 3.69 -0.43
C GLU A 145 2.22 5.13 -0.01
N GLN A 146 3.47 5.48 0.27
CA GLN A 146 3.82 6.77 0.85
C GLN A 146 4.81 7.54 -0.02
N HIS A 147 4.60 8.86 -0.15
CA HIS A 147 5.54 9.76 -0.82
C HIS A 147 6.14 10.82 0.12
N SER A 148 7.45 10.74 0.40
CA SER A 148 8.17 11.65 1.31
C SER A 148 9.20 12.56 0.63
N LEU A 149 9.61 12.31 -0.62
CA LEU A 149 10.68 13.09 -1.26
C LEU A 149 10.34 14.58 -1.41
N ARG A 150 9.08 14.92 -1.75
CA ARG A 150 8.62 16.31 -1.93
C ARG A 150 7.67 16.78 -0.82
N SER A 151 7.70 16.15 0.36
CA SER A 151 6.83 16.49 1.49
C SER A 151 7.59 16.28 2.80
N PHE A 152 7.60 17.26 3.72
CA PHE A 152 8.39 17.19 4.95
C PHE A 152 7.99 16.00 5.83
N LEU A 153 6.70 15.89 6.18
CA LEU A 153 6.18 14.73 6.91
C LEU A 153 5.79 13.56 6.01
N GLY A 154 5.85 13.74 4.68
CA GLY A 154 5.24 12.79 3.76
C GLY A 154 3.75 13.04 3.51
N PHE A 155 3.15 12.22 2.65
CA PHE A 155 1.71 11.96 2.57
C PHE A 155 1.48 10.55 2.01
N THR A 156 0.35 9.94 2.32
CA THR A 156 -0.13 8.67 1.76
C THR A 156 -0.65 8.93 0.35
N ALA A 157 -0.11 8.23 -0.63
CA ALA A 157 -0.38 8.43 -2.06
C ALA A 157 -1.34 7.37 -2.65
N LEU A 158 -1.40 6.19 -2.04
CA LEU A 158 -2.33 5.12 -2.42
C LEU A 158 -2.66 4.30 -1.18
N ILE A 159 -3.86 3.73 -1.15
CA ILE A 159 -4.19 2.63 -0.25
C ILE A 159 -4.69 1.47 -1.10
N GLN A 160 -4.18 0.29 -0.84
CA GLN A 160 -4.62 -0.96 -1.41
C GLN A 160 -5.51 -1.66 -0.39
N ILE A 161 -6.69 -2.12 -0.81
CA ILE A 161 -7.60 -2.88 0.05
C ILE A 161 -8.05 -4.12 -0.72
N SER A 162 -7.98 -5.28 -0.10
CA SER A 162 -8.47 -6.53 -0.69
C SER A 162 -9.50 -7.17 0.21
N THR A 163 -10.64 -7.54 -0.35
CA THR A 163 -11.59 -8.46 0.28
C THR A 163 -11.31 -9.89 -0.21
N GLN A 164 -12.20 -10.82 0.10
CA GLN A 164 -12.12 -12.16 -0.47
C GLN A 164 -12.42 -12.16 -1.99
N GLU A 165 -13.19 -11.20 -2.48
CA GLU A 165 -13.74 -11.20 -3.84
C GLU A 165 -13.08 -10.18 -4.77
N GLU A 166 -12.66 -9.02 -4.24
CA GLU A 166 -12.21 -7.88 -5.05
C GLU A 166 -11.00 -7.15 -4.45
N ASP A 167 -10.16 -6.61 -5.35
CA ASP A 167 -9.05 -5.73 -5.01
C ASP A 167 -9.40 -4.28 -5.38
N PHE A 168 -9.10 -3.36 -4.47
CA PHE A 168 -9.37 -1.93 -4.59
C PHE A 168 -8.06 -1.14 -4.52
N LEU A 169 -7.89 -0.21 -5.46
CA LEU A 169 -6.83 0.79 -5.43
C LEU A 169 -7.47 2.17 -5.18
N VAL A 170 -7.21 2.73 -4.00
CA VAL A 170 -7.80 3.99 -3.56
C VAL A 170 -6.82 5.13 -3.80
N ASP A 171 -7.17 6.05 -4.69
CA ASP A 171 -6.40 7.28 -4.94
C ASP A 171 -6.60 8.26 -3.78
N THR A 172 -5.72 8.17 -2.78
CA THR A 172 -5.77 9.03 -1.60
C THR A 172 -5.35 10.47 -1.88
N ILE A 173 -4.74 10.77 -3.04
CA ILE A 173 -4.43 12.14 -3.45
C ILE A 173 -5.73 12.81 -3.92
N ALA A 174 -6.49 12.14 -4.78
CA ALA A 174 -7.79 12.64 -5.25
C ALA A 174 -8.81 12.72 -4.10
N LEU A 175 -8.78 11.73 -3.20
CA LEU A 175 -9.77 11.57 -2.13
C LEU A 175 -9.32 12.10 -0.76
N HIS A 176 -8.19 12.80 -0.69
CA HIS A 176 -7.54 13.23 0.56
C HIS A 176 -8.53 13.79 1.61
N ASP A 177 -9.43 14.67 1.18
CA ASP A 177 -10.39 15.35 2.06
C ASP A 177 -11.68 14.55 2.32
N ALA A 178 -11.86 13.39 1.69
CA ALA A 178 -13.01 12.50 1.79
C ALA A 178 -12.70 11.17 2.52
N MET A 179 -11.43 10.86 2.75
CA MET A 179 -10.97 9.61 3.39
C MET A 179 -11.61 9.31 4.75
N SER A 180 -12.14 10.32 5.45
CA SER A 180 -12.91 10.13 6.69
C SER A 180 -14.09 9.16 6.56
N ILE A 181 -14.58 8.92 5.34
CA ILE A 181 -15.64 7.96 5.03
C ILE A 181 -15.26 6.53 5.44
N LEU A 182 -13.97 6.17 5.38
CA LEU A 182 -13.50 4.82 5.77
C LEU A 182 -13.31 4.63 7.28
N ARG A 183 -13.38 5.70 8.09
CA ARG A 183 -13.14 5.61 9.54
C ARG A 183 -14.01 4.56 10.23
N PRO A 184 -15.35 4.49 10.00
CA PRO A 184 -16.19 3.54 10.71
C PRO A 184 -15.73 2.09 10.53
N VAL A 185 -15.47 1.65 9.29
CA VAL A 185 -15.08 0.26 9.00
C VAL A 185 -13.67 -0.08 9.50
N PHE A 186 -12.72 0.87 9.48
CA PHE A 186 -11.38 0.67 10.05
C PHE A 186 -11.41 0.59 11.59
N SER A 187 -12.35 1.27 12.23
CA SER A 187 -12.53 1.25 13.69
C SER A 187 -13.51 0.20 14.21
N ASP A 188 -14.20 -0.53 13.34
CA ASP A 188 -15.16 -1.56 13.76
C ASP A 188 -14.41 -2.76 14.37
N PRO A 189 -14.63 -3.10 15.65
CA PRO A 189 -13.95 -4.22 16.30
C PRO A 189 -14.38 -5.59 15.75
N ASN A 190 -15.51 -5.69 15.03
CA ASN A 190 -16.00 -6.95 14.48
C ASN A 190 -15.38 -7.30 13.12
N ILE A 191 -14.69 -6.35 12.49
CA ILE A 191 -14.05 -6.54 11.19
C ILE A 191 -12.55 -6.61 11.42
N CYS A 192 -11.87 -7.66 10.95
CA CYS A 192 -10.42 -7.76 11.06
C CYS A 192 -9.72 -7.02 9.92
N LYS A 193 -8.75 -6.17 10.27
CA LYS A 193 -7.89 -5.50 9.29
C LYS A 193 -6.54 -6.18 9.24
N VAL A 194 -6.25 -6.86 8.13
CA VAL A 194 -4.98 -7.57 7.95
C VAL A 194 -3.95 -6.65 7.30
N PHE A 195 -2.78 -6.54 7.91
CA PHE A 195 -1.64 -5.80 7.37
C PHE A 195 -0.39 -6.69 7.36
N HIS A 196 0.69 -6.20 6.76
CA HIS A 196 2.02 -6.82 6.83
C HIS A 196 3.08 -5.78 7.20
N GLY A 197 3.48 -5.72 8.48
CA GLY A 197 4.48 -4.77 8.94
C GLY A 197 3.94 -3.34 9.06
N ALA A 198 2.81 -3.20 9.76
CA ALA A 198 1.96 -1.98 9.77
C ALA A 198 2.50 -0.80 10.59
N ASP A 199 3.75 -0.88 11.07
CA ASP A 199 4.34 0.10 12.00
C ASP A 199 4.24 1.54 11.46
N ASN A 200 4.41 1.71 10.15
CA ASN A 200 4.30 3.01 9.50
C ASN A 200 2.89 3.32 8.97
N ASP A 201 2.21 2.31 8.42
CA ASP A 201 0.87 2.44 7.83
C ASP A 201 -0.13 3.04 8.81
N VAL A 202 -0.15 2.53 10.05
CA VAL A 202 -1.04 3.02 11.11
C VAL A 202 -0.76 4.50 11.39
N ILE A 203 0.51 4.93 11.41
CA ILE A 203 0.88 6.33 11.65
C ILE A 203 0.44 7.21 10.48
N TRP A 204 0.60 6.73 9.24
CA TRP A 204 0.24 7.50 8.05
C TRP A 204 -1.28 7.66 7.91
N LEU A 205 -2.06 6.61 8.18
CA LEU A 205 -3.52 6.64 8.23
C LEU A 205 -4.03 7.65 9.27
N GLN A 206 -3.41 7.67 10.45
CA GLN A 206 -3.75 8.64 11.51
C GLN A 206 -3.39 10.07 11.10
N ARG A 207 -2.16 10.28 10.62
CA ARG A 207 -1.62 11.60 10.25
C ARG A 207 -2.44 12.25 9.15
N ASP A 208 -2.71 11.51 8.07
CA ASP A 208 -3.27 12.08 6.84
C ASP A 208 -4.80 12.08 6.83
N PHE A 209 -5.45 11.15 7.55
CA PHE A 209 -6.89 10.93 7.42
C PHE A 209 -7.64 10.81 8.76
N HIS A 210 -6.93 10.81 9.90
CA HIS A 210 -7.46 10.41 11.21
C HIS A 210 -8.24 9.08 11.14
N ILE A 211 -7.73 8.13 10.36
CA ILE A 211 -8.21 6.76 10.35
C ILE A 211 -7.43 5.99 11.43
N TYR A 212 -8.16 5.30 12.29
CA TYR A 212 -7.63 4.48 13.37
C TYR A 212 -8.04 3.03 13.15
N VAL A 213 -7.13 2.10 13.41
CA VAL A 213 -7.35 0.67 13.18
C VAL A 213 -7.64 -0.02 14.51
N VAL A 214 -8.79 -0.67 14.62
CA VAL A 214 -9.19 -1.51 15.76
C VAL A 214 -9.34 -2.94 15.26
N ASN A 215 -8.95 -3.96 16.03
CA ASN A 215 -8.92 -5.35 15.56
C ASN A 215 -8.01 -5.55 14.32
N MET A 216 -6.73 -5.19 14.48
CA MET A 216 -5.70 -5.36 13.44
C MET A 216 -4.97 -6.70 13.63
N PHE A 217 -4.74 -7.41 12.53
CA PHE A 217 -3.86 -8.58 12.49
C PHE A 217 -2.63 -8.28 11.63
N ASP A 218 -1.44 -8.24 12.22
CA ASP A 218 -0.18 -8.01 11.49
C ASP A 218 0.50 -9.35 11.17
N THR A 219 0.54 -9.69 9.89
CA THR A 219 1.14 -10.93 9.40
C THR A 219 2.66 -10.95 9.54
N ALA A 220 3.36 -9.81 9.54
CA ALA A 220 4.81 -9.76 9.78
C ALA A 220 5.13 -10.12 11.24
N LYS A 221 4.31 -9.65 12.19
CA LYS A 221 4.41 -10.04 13.61
C LYS A 221 4.04 -11.51 13.80
N ALA A 222 3.02 -12.01 13.09
CA ALA A 222 2.71 -13.43 13.11
C ALA A 222 3.89 -14.28 12.60
N CYS A 223 4.53 -13.87 11.50
CA CYS A 223 5.74 -14.52 11.01
C CYS A 223 6.89 -14.50 12.03
N GLU A 224 7.11 -13.37 12.73
CA GLU A 224 8.13 -13.24 13.78
C GLU A 224 7.90 -14.23 14.93
N VAL A 225 6.64 -14.45 15.33
CA VAL A 225 6.28 -15.38 16.41
C VAL A 225 6.35 -16.85 15.99
N LEU A 226 6.06 -17.15 14.72
CA LEU A 226 6.03 -18.52 14.18
C LEU A 226 7.37 -19.03 13.63
N SER A 227 8.37 -18.16 13.50
CA SER A 227 9.72 -18.49 13.04
C SER A 227 10.60 -19.01 14.16
#